data_AF-A0A2E7SXM5-F1
#
_entry.id   AF-A0A2E7SXM5-F1
#
_cell.length_a   1.000
_cell.length_b   1.000
_cell.length_c   1.000
_cell.angle_alpha   90.00
_cell.angle_beta   90.00
_cell.angle_gamma   90.00
#
_symmetry.space_group_name_H-M   'P 1'
#
loop_
_entity.id
_entity.type
_entity.pdbx_description
1 polymer ?
#
loop_
_entity_poly.entity_id
_entity_poly.type
_entity_poly.pdbx_seq_one_letter_code
_entity_poly.pdbx_strand_id
1 'polypeptide(L)'
;MRKSIVYTLVACLLLAAMPYSVSADASEDIPTNAAGTGVHDSLVAALTHAGLVATLQGDGPFTVFAPTDQAFTDAGIDLSTFDTPEENETLADILLYHVLAG
;
A
#
# COMPACT_ATOMS: atom_id res chain seq x y z
N MET A 1 23.78 -27.55 19.89
CA MET A 1 23.66 -26.13 19.49
C MET A 1 23.78 -25.89 17.98
N ARG A 2 24.70 -26.56 17.24
CA ARG A 2 24.90 -26.30 15.79
C ARG A 2 23.76 -26.76 14.87
N LYS A 3 23.05 -27.84 15.21
CA LYS A 3 21.92 -28.35 14.41
C LYS A 3 20.65 -27.51 14.56
N SER A 4 20.35 -27.03 15.77
CA SER A 4 19.18 -26.19 16.04
C SER A 4 19.22 -24.87 15.28
N ILE A 5 20.40 -24.25 15.14
CA ILE A 5 20.58 -23.00 14.37
C ILE A 5 20.30 -23.23 12.88
N VAL A 6 20.75 -24.37 12.33
CA VAL A 6 20.47 -24.76 10.94
C VAL A 6 18.98 -25.00 10.73
N TYR A 7 18.29 -25.65 11.67
CA TYR A 7 16.84 -25.85 11.57
C TYR A 7 16.05 -24.54 11.66
N THR A 8 16.46 -23.59 12.51
CA THR A 8 15.81 -22.28 12.59
C THR A 8 16.04 -21.45 11.32
N LEU A 9 17.24 -21.48 10.74
CA LEU A 9 17.52 -20.78 9.47
C LEU A 9 16.78 -21.40 8.28
N VAL A 10 16.70 -22.72 8.21
CA VAL A 10 15.92 -23.42 7.16
C VAL A 10 14.42 -23.17 7.35
N ALA A 11 13.91 -23.09 8.58
CA ALA A 11 12.52 -22.76 8.85
C ALA A 11 12.17 -21.32 8.45
N CYS A 12 13.02 -20.33 8.75
CA CYS A 12 12.81 -18.96 8.28
C CYS A 12 12.89 -18.85 6.74
N LEU A 13 13.79 -19.60 6.11
CA LEU A 13 13.91 -19.63 4.65
C LEU A 13 12.67 -20.26 3.98
N LEU A 14 12.05 -21.26 4.62
CA LEU A 14 10.80 -21.87 4.14
C LEU A 14 9.58 -20.98 4.35
N LEU A 15 9.54 -20.17 5.42
CA LEU A 15 8.46 -19.18 5.61
C LEU A 15 8.53 -18.05 4.57
N ALA A 16 9.73 -17.61 4.18
CA ALA A 16 9.90 -16.54 3.19
C ALA A 16 9.49 -16.92 1.76
N ALA A 17 9.32 -18.22 1.46
CA ALA A 17 8.89 -18.72 0.16
C ALA A 17 7.37 -18.92 0.04
N MET A 18 6.60 -18.63 1.09
CA MET A 18 5.14 -18.74 1.06
C MET A 18 4.57 -17.55 0.26
N PRO A 19 3.69 -17.79 -0.73
CA PRO A 19 3.00 -16.69 -1.39
C PRO A 19 2.12 -15.98 -0.35
N TYR A 20 2.37 -14.68 -0.12
CA TYR A 20 1.43 -13.82 0.59
C TYR A 20 0.15 -13.75 -0.25
N SER A 21 -0.83 -14.54 0.14
CA SER A 21 -2.17 -14.48 -0.45
C SER A 21 -2.88 -13.30 0.19
N VAL A 22 -2.90 -12.17 -0.51
CA VAL A 22 -3.69 -11.01 -0.12
C VAL A 22 -5.11 -11.18 -0.66
N SER A 23 -6.12 -11.09 0.19
CA SER A 23 -7.53 -11.13 -0.20
C SER A 23 -8.18 -9.86 0.31
N ALA A 24 -8.76 -9.07 -0.60
CA ALA A 24 -9.60 -7.94 -0.20
C ALA A 24 -10.94 -8.47 0.32
N ASP A 25 -11.38 -7.97 1.47
CA ASP A 25 -12.70 -8.22 2.02
C ASP A 25 -13.71 -7.26 1.38
N ALA A 26 -14.77 -7.83 0.79
CA ALA A 26 -15.77 -7.05 0.07
C ALA A 26 -16.67 -6.20 0.99
N SER A 27 -16.59 -6.38 2.31
CA SER A 27 -17.32 -5.58 3.30
C SER A 27 -16.54 -4.35 3.79
N GLU A 28 -15.25 -4.23 3.45
CA GLU A 28 -14.39 -3.14 3.89
C GLU A 28 -14.15 -2.12 2.77
N ASP A 29 -13.89 -0.87 3.12
CA ASP A 29 -13.54 0.16 2.15
C ASP A 29 -12.13 -0.06 1.56
N ILE A 30 -11.84 0.62 0.46
CA ILE A 30 -10.57 0.46 -0.27
C ILE A 30 -9.34 0.80 0.58
N PRO A 31 -9.26 1.97 1.26
CA PRO A 31 -8.10 2.28 2.09
C PRO A 31 -7.94 1.32 3.28
N THR A 32 -9.03 0.85 3.90
CA THR A 32 -8.97 -0.16 4.97
C THR A 32 -8.43 -1.49 4.46
N ASN A 33 -8.93 -1.97 3.31
CA ASN A 33 -8.42 -3.17 2.67
C ASN A 33 -6.92 -3.06 2.35
N ALA A 34 -6.49 -1.92 1.79
CA ALA A 34 -5.09 -1.66 1.46
C ALA A 34 -4.19 -1.72 2.71
N ALA A 35 -4.62 -1.11 3.81
CA ALA A 35 -3.90 -1.16 5.09
C ALA A 35 -3.80 -2.59 5.65
N GLY A 36 -4.82 -3.44 5.43
CA GLY A 36 -4.81 -4.83 5.88
C GLY A 36 -3.83 -5.75 5.15
N THR A 37 -3.24 -5.30 4.03
CA THR A 37 -2.35 -6.12 3.20
C THR A 37 -0.90 -6.19 3.68
N GLY A 38 -0.45 -5.18 4.44
CA GLY A 38 0.95 -5.04 4.87
C GLY A 38 1.99 -4.80 3.77
N VAL A 39 1.55 -4.48 2.53
CA VAL A 39 2.45 -4.14 1.39
C VAL A 39 2.04 -2.86 0.67
N HIS A 40 1.08 -2.11 1.23
CA HIS A 40 0.55 -0.85 0.68
C HIS A 40 0.59 0.28 1.73
N ASP A 41 1.48 0.20 2.73
CA ASP A 41 1.55 1.19 3.81
C ASP A 41 1.89 2.59 3.26
N SER A 42 2.76 2.66 2.25
CA SER A 42 3.16 3.89 1.56
C SER A 42 1.99 4.52 0.81
N LEU A 43 1.12 3.70 0.22
CA LEU A 43 -0.08 4.19 -0.46
C LEU A 43 -1.07 4.79 0.54
N VAL A 44 -1.31 4.12 1.67
CA VAL A 44 -2.22 4.61 2.71
C VAL A 44 -1.70 5.93 3.30
N ALA A 45 -0.39 6.04 3.51
CA ALA A 45 0.25 7.28 3.91
C ALA A 45 0.06 8.39 2.86
N ALA A 46 0.32 8.10 1.58
CA ALA A 46 0.15 9.06 0.48
C ALA A 46 -1.30 9.55 0.34
N LEU A 47 -2.29 8.64 0.45
CA LEU A 47 -3.71 8.99 0.44
C LEU A 47 -4.11 9.87 1.62
N THR A 48 -3.49 9.65 2.78
CA THR A 48 -3.71 10.47 3.98
C THR A 48 -3.15 11.87 3.80
N HIS A 49 -1.93 12.00 3.26
CA HIS A 49 -1.32 13.29 2.93
C HIS A 49 -2.12 14.07 1.88
N ALA A 50 -2.59 13.39 0.84
CA ALA A 50 -3.39 13.97 -0.23
C ALA A 50 -4.87 14.20 0.14
N GLY A 51 -5.32 13.78 1.33
CA GLY A 51 -6.72 13.93 1.77
C GLY A 51 -7.74 13.09 0.96
N LEU A 52 -7.30 12.04 0.28
CA LEU A 52 -8.13 11.22 -0.62
C LEU A 52 -8.82 10.04 0.07
N VAL A 53 -8.50 9.77 1.35
CA VAL A 53 -9.09 8.65 2.11
C VAL A 53 -10.62 8.73 2.13
N ALA A 54 -11.19 9.89 2.45
CA ALA A 54 -12.64 10.07 2.51
C ALA A 54 -13.30 9.90 1.13
N THR A 55 -12.61 10.27 0.05
CA THR A 55 -13.11 10.12 -1.33
C THR A 55 -13.21 8.65 -1.72
N LEU A 56 -12.20 7.84 -1.39
CA LEU A 56 -12.17 6.40 -1.69
C LEU A 56 -13.04 5.56 -0.74
N GLN A 57 -13.53 6.16 0.35
CA GLN A 57 -14.55 5.59 1.22
C GLN A 57 -15.99 5.90 0.77
N GLY A 58 -16.16 6.79 -0.21
CA GLY A 58 -17.48 7.22 -0.69
C GLY A 58 -18.22 6.14 -1.49
N ASP A 59 -19.53 6.36 -1.67
CA ASP A 59 -20.40 5.49 -2.46
C ASP A 59 -20.09 5.62 -3.96
N GLY A 60 -19.24 4.74 -4.49
CA GLY A 60 -18.98 4.62 -5.92
C GLY A 60 -18.17 3.37 -6.24
N PRO A 61 -18.36 2.75 -7.42
CA PRO A 61 -17.47 1.70 -7.86
C PRO A 61 -16.11 2.34 -8.23
N PHE A 62 -15.17 2.30 -7.30
CA PHE A 62 -13.79 2.70 -7.55
C PHE A 62 -12.96 1.46 -7.86
N THR A 63 -12.15 1.53 -8.92
CA THR A 63 -11.08 0.57 -9.17
C THR A 63 -9.76 1.29 -8.98
N VAL A 64 -8.97 0.86 -7.99
CA VAL A 64 -7.68 1.49 -7.67
C VAL A 64 -6.54 0.55 -8.04
N PHE A 65 -5.63 1.01 -8.91
CA PHE A 65 -4.37 0.32 -9.15
C PHE A 65 -3.38 0.69 -8.05
N ALA A 66 -3.45 -0.03 -6.94
CA ALA A 66 -2.62 0.22 -5.76
C ALA A 66 -1.16 -0.24 -5.99
N PRO A 67 -0.17 0.67 -6.07
CA PRO A 67 1.24 0.29 -6.10
C PRO A 67 1.71 -0.22 -4.73
N THR A 68 2.61 -1.21 -4.74
CA THR A 68 3.21 -1.75 -3.51
C THR A 68 4.24 -0.81 -2.91
N ASP A 69 4.61 -1.02 -1.65
CA ASP A 69 5.69 -0.28 -0.97
C ASP A 69 7.03 -0.35 -1.71
N GLN A 70 7.30 -1.49 -2.36
CA GLN A 70 8.48 -1.64 -3.21
C GLN A 70 8.40 -0.72 -4.43
N ALA A 71 7.22 -0.54 -5.03
CA ALA A 71 7.06 0.36 -6.18
C ALA A 71 7.29 1.83 -5.80
N PHE A 72 6.89 2.27 -4.60
CA PHE A 72 7.23 3.59 -4.07
C PHE A 72 8.74 3.76 -3.89
N THR A 73 9.40 2.72 -3.36
CA THR A 73 10.85 2.69 -3.17
C THR A 73 11.59 2.77 -4.50
N ASP A 74 11.16 1.97 -5.49
CA ASP A 74 11.77 1.93 -6.83
C ASP A 74 11.55 3.23 -7.61
N ALA A 75 10.42 3.90 -7.38
CA ALA A 75 10.14 5.23 -7.91
C ALA A 75 10.93 6.34 -7.21
N GLY A 76 11.58 6.06 -6.08
CA GLY A 76 12.32 7.05 -5.30
C GLY A 76 11.42 8.13 -4.70
N ILE A 77 10.16 7.82 -4.41
CA ILE A 77 9.21 8.76 -3.83
C ILE A 77 9.42 8.84 -2.33
N ASP A 78 9.75 10.03 -1.84
CA ASP A 78 9.83 10.31 -0.41
C ASP A 78 8.65 11.18 0.01
N LEU A 79 7.68 10.58 0.71
CA LEU A 79 6.48 11.29 1.18
C LEU A 79 6.82 12.40 2.19
N SER A 80 7.99 12.37 2.84
CA SER A 80 8.43 13.43 3.74
C SER A 80 8.78 14.74 3.03
N THR A 81 8.88 14.72 1.70
CA THR A 81 9.12 15.94 0.90
C THR A 81 7.83 16.68 0.55
N PHE A 82 6.66 16.06 0.74
CA PHE A 82 5.35 16.61 0.39
C PHE A 82 4.73 17.40 1.55
N ASP A 83 5.40 18.47 1.96
CA ASP A 83 4.97 19.32 3.07
C ASP A 83 4.17 20.55 2.63
N THR A 84 4.29 20.96 1.36
CA THR A 84 3.55 22.12 0.86
C THR A 84 2.16 21.73 0.32
N PRO A 85 1.18 22.65 0.36
CA PRO A 85 -0.13 22.38 -0.24
C PRO A 85 -0.05 22.10 -1.74
N GLU A 86 0.84 22.78 -2.47
CA GLU A 86 1.02 22.60 -3.93
C GLU A 86 1.60 21.21 -4.26
N GLU A 87 2.52 20.70 -3.44
CA GLU A 87 3.04 19.32 -3.57
C GLU A 87 1.96 18.29 -3.24
N ASN A 88 1.14 18.53 -2.21
CA ASN A 88 0.04 17.63 -1.85
C ASN A 88 -1.07 17.62 -2.93
N GLU A 89 -1.36 18.75 -3.57
CA GLU A 89 -2.24 18.80 -4.75
C GLU A 89 -1.67 17.99 -5.92
N THR A 90 -0.36 18.12 -6.18
CA THR A 90 0.33 17.33 -7.21
C THR A 90 0.27 15.82 -6.89
N LEU A 91 0.47 15.46 -5.63
CA LEU A 91 0.35 14.07 -5.16
C LEU A 91 -1.08 13.55 -5.33
N ALA A 92 -2.08 14.35 -4.99
CA ALA A 92 -3.49 14.01 -5.18
C ALA A 92 -3.81 13.75 -6.65
N ASP A 93 -3.34 14.60 -7.56
CA ASP A 93 -3.51 14.41 -9.01
C ASP A 93 -2.88 13.10 -9.49
N ILE A 94 -1.64 12.80 -9.05
CA ILE A 94 -0.95 11.54 -9.39
C ILE A 94 -1.74 10.33 -8.88
N LEU A 95 -2.23 10.39 -7.64
CA LEU A 95 -3.00 9.29 -7.05
C LEU A 95 -4.34 9.11 -7.76
N LEU A 96 -5.00 10.19 -8.20
CA LEU A 96 -6.24 10.12 -8.98
C LEU A 96 -6.04 9.44 -10.34
N TYR A 97 -4.86 9.52 -10.96
CA TYR A 97 -4.57 8.72 -12.17
C TYR A 97 -4.55 7.21 -11.93
N HIS A 98 -4.40 6.76 -10.69
CA HIS A 98 -4.47 5.36 -10.32
C HIS A 98 -5.90 4.91 -9.98
N VAL A 99 -6.85 5.85 -9.95
CA VAL A 99 -8.27 5.59 -9.62
C VAL A 99 -9.11 5.70 -10.88
N LEU A 100 -9.79 4.61 -11.20
CA LEU A 100 -10.83 4.59 -12.22
C LEU A 100 -12.19 4.66 -11.54
N ALA A 101 -13.00 5.65 -11.92
CA ALA A 101 -14.43 5.66 -11.61
C ALA A 101 -15.15 4.72 -12.58
N GLY A 102 -15.89 3.76 -12.02
CA GLY A 102 -16.73 2.81 -12.76
C GLY A 102 -18.18 3.24 -12.90
#